data_AF-A0A7X9GZ59-F1
#
_entry.id   AF-A0A7X9GZ59-F1
#
_cell.length_a   1.000
_cell.length_b   1.000
_cell.length_c   1.000
_cell.angle_alpha   90.00
_cell.angle_beta   90.00
_cell.angle_gamma   90.00
#
_symmetry.space_group_name_H-M   'P 1'
#
loop_
_entity.id
_entity.type
_entity.pdbx_description
1 polymer ?
#
loop_
_entity_poly.entity_id
_entity_poly.type
_entity_poly.pdbx_seq_one_letter_code
_entity_poly.pdbx_strand_id
1 'polypeptide(L)'
;MQYGSFDDERREYVITNPRTPWPWINYLGNEDFFSLVSNTAGGYAFYKDAKFRRLTRYRYNNVPMDSGGRYFYICEGETVWSPGWKPCKTELDNYECRHGMGYTQITAEKNNLEAELLLFVPLQTRAEVQKVTLRNKSCDSKRVQLFSFAEWCLWNAATDMENFQRNLSTGEVEVEGSVIYHKTEYRERRNHYAYYSVNQPVEGFDTDRESFFGLYNGFDEPQAVLEGKPRNSMAHGWSPIASHYLEIELEPGESREIIFMLGYEENEPDEKWEGIGILNKKKARESIVRFDSVEKVNNAFIALRTYWNQLLGNFNVKTGEEKLDRMVNIWNQYQCMITFCFSRSASYFESGIGRGMGFRDSNQDLLGFVHQIPERARQRIIDIASTQFSDGSCYHQYQPLTRKGNNEIGGGFNDDPLWLILGTTAYIKETGDFAILDAAVPFDNEAGSEVPLFDHLTVSFDHVIRHLGPHGLPLIGRADWNDCLNLNCFSDDPNESFQTTENRSKGSQAESLMIAGLFVVCGRDYAE
;
A
#
# COMPACT_ATOMS: atom_id res chain seq x y z
N MET A 1 -14.66 24.13 11.24
CA MET A 1 -13.53 24.40 10.32
C MET A 1 -13.54 23.30 9.26
N GLN A 2 -13.49 23.63 7.98
CA GLN A 2 -13.38 22.64 6.88
C GLN A 2 -12.00 22.78 6.24
N TYR A 3 -11.37 21.67 5.90
CA TYR A 3 -10.03 21.62 5.28
C TYR A 3 -10.11 21.24 3.79
N GLY A 4 -11.34 21.08 3.27
CA GLY A 4 -11.61 20.56 1.95
C GLY A 4 -13.09 20.32 1.68
N SER A 5 -13.39 19.85 0.48
CA SER A 5 -14.75 19.54 -0.01
C SER A 5 -14.74 18.38 -1.01
N PHE A 6 -15.89 17.72 -1.17
CA PHE A 6 -16.08 16.73 -2.22
C PHE A 6 -16.31 17.40 -3.59
N ASP A 7 -15.71 16.84 -4.62
CA ASP A 7 -15.97 17.12 -6.03
C ASP A 7 -16.54 15.85 -6.65
N ASP A 8 -17.87 15.72 -6.58
CA ASP A 8 -18.57 14.49 -6.97
C ASP A 8 -18.50 14.24 -8.49
N GLU A 9 -18.37 15.30 -9.30
CA GLU A 9 -18.20 15.20 -10.76
C GLU A 9 -16.86 14.56 -11.12
N ARG A 10 -15.78 14.96 -10.42
CA ARG A 10 -14.46 14.39 -10.63
C ARG A 10 -14.19 13.13 -9.80
N ARG A 11 -15.07 12.84 -8.83
CA ARG A 11 -14.92 11.77 -7.83
C ARG A 11 -13.65 11.97 -7.01
N GLU A 12 -13.47 13.19 -6.51
CA GLU A 12 -12.29 13.60 -5.75
C GLU A 12 -12.68 14.21 -4.41
N TYR A 13 -11.78 14.11 -3.44
CA TYR A 13 -11.81 14.91 -2.24
C TYR A 13 -10.72 15.96 -2.35
N VAL A 14 -11.11 17.23 -2.33
CA VAL A 14 -10.23 18.38 -2.54
C VAL A 14 -9.83 18.96 -1.19
N ILE A 15 -8.54 18.97 -0.89
CA ILE A 15 -7.93 19.50 0.32
C ILE A 15 -7.27 20.83 -0.02
N THR A 16 -7.71 21.91 0.62
CA THR A 16 -7.27 23.29 0.29
C THR A 16 -6.28 23.87 1.29
N ASN A 17 -5.92 23.10 2.32
CA ASN A 17 -4.94 23.51 3.32
C ASN A 17 -4.02 22.33 3.64
N PRO A 18 -2.69 22.49 3.49
CA PRO A 18 -1.76 21.38 3.73
C PRO A 18 -1.66 21.00 5.23
N ARG A 19 -2.14 21.88 6.12
CA ARG A 19 -2.14 21.70 7.59
C ARG A 19 -3.46 21.10 8.07
N THR A 20 -3.80 19.92 7.55
CA THR A 20 -4.94 19.14 8.02
C THR A 20 -4.77 18.72 9.49
N PRO A 21 -5.85 18.38 10.22
CA PRO A 21 -5.76 17.95 11.63
C PRO A 21 -4.90 16.68 11.83
N TRP A 22 -4.79 15.88 10.78
CA TRP A 22 -3.92 14.72 10.66
C TRP A 22 -3.54 14.58 9.18
N PRO A 23 -2.39 13.98 8.83
CA PRO A 23 -2.11 13.64 7.44
C PRO A 23 -3.25 12.81 6.85
N TRP A 24 -3.86 13.30 5.77
CA TRP A 24 -4.91 12.59 5.06
C TRP A 24 -4.28 11.88 3.88
N ILE A 25 -4.56 10.59 3.75
CA ILE A 25 -3.90 9.73 2.77
C ILE A 25 -4.86 9.27 1.68
N ASN A 26 -4.26 8.87 0.57
CA ASN A 26 -4.86 8.07 -0.47
C ASN A 26 -4.05 6.81 -0.72
N TYR A 27 -4.68 5.84 -1.37
CA TYR A 27 -4.06 4.59 -1.80
C TYR A 27 -3.98 4.53 -3.32
N LEU A 28 -2.77 4.33 -3.83
CA LEU A 28 -2.53 4.11 -5.26
C LEU A 28 -2.26 2.63 -5.50
N GLY A 29 -2.65 2.13 -6.66
CA GLY A 29 -2.53 0.72 -7.03
C GLY A 29 -3.88 0.00 -7.06
N ASN A 30 -3.92 -1.12 -7.76
CA ASN A 30 -5.14 -1.91 -8.00
C ASN A 30 -4.91 -3.43 -7.97
N GLU A 31 -3.66 -3.88 -8.05
CA GLU A 31 -3.31 -5.31 -8.12
C GLU A 31 -2.19 -5.65 -7.13
N ASP A 32 -0.92 -5.47 -7.54
CA ASP A 32 0.24 -5.95 -6.79
C ASP A 32 1.14 -4.83 -6.29
N PHE A 33 1.24 -3.71 -7.00
CA PHE A 33 2.05 -2.57 -6.57
C PHE A 33 1.18 -1.51 -5.93
N PHE A 34 1.59 -1.04 -4.76
CA PHE A 34 0.79 -0.14 -3.95
C PHE A 34 1.61 1.01 -3.38
N SER A 35 0.94 2.15 -3.22
CA SER A 35 1.49 3.33 -2.59
C SER A 35 0.50 3.94 -1.61
N LEU A 36 1.00 4.35 -0.44
CA LEU A 36 0.29 5.25 0.47
C LEU A 36 0.84 6.65 0.22
N VAL A 37 -0.04 7.61 -0.05
CA VAL A 37 0.34 8.99 -0.39
C VAL A 37 -0.48 9.97 0.45
N SER A 38 0.17 10.79 1.27
CA SER A 38 -0.52 11.86 2.00
C SER A 38 -0.79 13.08 1.14
N ASN A 39 -1.62 14.00 1.64
CA ASN A 39 -1.85 15.30 1.05
C ASN A 39 -0.57 16.15 0.92
N THR A 40 0.50 15.81 1.64
CA THR A 40 1.81 16.47 1.52
C THR A 40 2.87 15.56 0.88
N ALA A 41 2.44 14.61 0.04
CA ALA A 41 3.28 13.65 -0.69
C ALA A 41 4.11 12.69 0.19
N GLY A 42 3.75 12.56 1.47
CA GLY A 42 4.33 11.61 2.40
C GLY A 42 3.94 10.16 2.10
N GLY A 43 4.53 9.22 2.84
CA GLY A 43 4.21 7.79 2.76
C GLY A 43 5.25 6.99 1.96
N TYR A 44 4.86 5.81 1.50
CA TYR A 44 5.77 4.86 0.86
C TYR A 44 5.10 3.99 -0.21
N ALA A 45 5.91 3.20 -0.92
CA ALA A 45 5.48 2.21 -1.91
C ALA A 45 6.01 0.81 -1.57
N PHE A 46 5.27 -0.23 -1.97
CA PHE A 46 5.65 -1.63 -1.80
C PHE A 46 5.04 -2.52 -2.90
N TYR A 47 5.61 -3.70 -3.10
CA TYR A 47 5.09 -4.70 -4.04
C TYR A 47 4.58 -5.94 -3.29
N LYS A 48 3.28 -6.20 -3.36
CA LYS A 48 2.48 -7.26 -2.70
C LYS A 48 2.48 -7.22 -1.18
N ASP A 49 3.64 -7.01 -0.56
CA ASP A 49 3.84 -7.19 0.87
C ASP A 49 4.59 -5.99 1.48
N ALA A 50 3.88 -5.24 2.33
CA ALA A 50 4.41 -4.05 2.97
C ALA A 50 5.53 -4.34 3.98
N LYS A 51 5.70 -5.59 4.44
CA LYS A 51 6.80 -6.01 5.32
C LYS A 51 8.01 -6.41 4.49
N PHE A 52 7.85 -7.33 3.55
CA PHE A 52 8.98 -8.03 2.89
C PHE A 52 9.45 -7.42 1.57
N ARG A 53 8.66 -6.51 0.97
CA ARG A 53 8.91 -5.90 -0.34
C ARG A 53 8.60 -4.40 -0.32
N ARG A 54 9.00 -3.71 0.75
CA ARG A 54 8.87 -2.26 0.87
C ARG A 54 9.98 -1.56 0.08
N LEU A 55 9.61 -0.70 -0.88
CA LEU A 55 10.57 0.00 -1.72
C LEU A 55 11.12 1.23 -0.99
N THR A 56 10.24 2.08 -0.46
CA THR A 56 10.62 3.35 0.15
C THR A 56 10.37 3.38 1.65
N ARG A 57 11.26 4.05 2.40
CA ARG A 57 11.19 4.14 3.85
C ARG A 57 10.16 5.17 4.27
N TYR A 58 9.43 4.86 5.34
CA TYR A 58 8.54 5.79 6.00
C TYR A 58 8.64 5.63 7.52
N ARG A 59 8.63 6.75 8.24
CA ARG A 59 8.73 6.79 9.70
C ARG A 59 7.35 7.09 10.29
N TYR A 60 6.75 6.09 10.92
CA TYR A 60 5.57 6.27 11.76
C TYR A 60 5.93 7.08 13.00
N ASN A 61 4.98 7.84 13.53
CA ASN A 61 5.17 8.67 14.72
C ASN A 61 6.40 9.61 14.64
N ASN A 62 6.71 10.11 13.43
CA ASN A 62 7.81 11.05 13.23
C ASN A 62 7.49 12.42 13.85
N VAL A 63 8.52 13.24 14.11
CA VAL A 63 8.37 14.61 14.62
C VAL A 63 9.06 15.59 13.66
N PRO A 64 8.30 16.37 12.87
CA PRO A 64 6.84 16.37 12.79
C PRO A 64 6.29 15.12 12.07
N MET A 65 5.00 14.84 12.28
CA MET A 65 4.31 13.75 11.59
C MET A 65 4.43 13.88 10.08
N ASP A 66 4.49 12.75 9.37
CA ASP A 66 4.49 12.69 7.90
C ASP A 66 5.65 13.48 7.26
N SER A 67 6.85 13.33 7.84
CA SER A 67 8.12 13.75 7.24
C SER A 67 8.82 12.52 6.67
N GLY A 68 8.91 12.46 5.34
CA GLY A 68 9.38 11.31 4.55
C GLY A 68 8.34 10.92 3.49
N GLY A 69 8.72 11.02 2.22
CA GLY A 69 7.81 10.82 1.08
C GLY A 69 8.51 10.96 -0.26
N ARG A 70 7.74 11.32 -1.29
CA ARG A 70 8.25 11.70 -2.62
C ARG A 70 8.35 13.22 -2.67
N TYR A 71 9.57 13.73 -2.57
CA TYR A 71 9.77 15.18 -2.48
C TYR A 71 10.40 15.73 -3.74
N PHE A 72 9.87 16.87 -4.15
CA PHE A 72 10.39 17.69 -5.23
C PHE A 72 10.74 19.05 -4.63
N TYR A 73 12.03 19.32 -4.49
CA TYR A 73 12.54 20.61 -4.05
C TYR A 73 12.73 21.49 -5.27
N ILE A 74 12.03 22.61 -5.28
CA ILE A 74 12.07 23.61 -6.32
C ILE A 74 12.85 24.80 -5.76
N CYS A 75 14.01 25.09 -6.35
CA CYS A 75 14.81 26.25 -5.99
C CYS A 75 14.67 27.33 -7.07
N GLU A 76 14.20 28.50 -6.65
CA GLU A 76 14.14 29.71 -7.47
C GLU A 76 14.84 30.85 -6.71
N GLY A 77 16.04 31.21 -7.16
CA GLY A 77 16.90 32.12 -6.41
C GLY A 77 17.22 31.57 -5.03
N GLU A 78 16.89 32.33 -3.97
CA GLU A 78 17.06 31.91 -2.58
C GLU A 78 15.84 31.15 -2.01
N THR A 79 14.74 31.05 -2.78
CA THR A 79 13.52 30.39 -2.32
C THR A 79 13.56 28.90 -2.64
N VAL A 80 13.53 28.07 -1.61
CA VAL A 80 13.34 26.61 -1.73
C VAL A 80 11.93 26.27 -1.25
N TRP A 81 11.19 25.49 -2.05
CA TRP A 81 9.85 25.06 -1.69
C TRP A 81 9.51 23.70 -2.31
N SER A 82 8.41 23.10 -1.87
CA SER A 82 7.92 21.83 -2.42
C SER A 82 6.43 21.92 -2.72
N PRO A 83 5.93 21.24 -3.78
CA PRO A 83 4.51 21.29 -4.12
C PRO A 83 3.61 20.76 -2.99
N GLY A 84 4.09 19.75 -2.26
CA GLY A 84 3.41 19.20 -1.09
C GLY A 84 3.42 20.09 0.16
N TRP A 85 3.91 21.33 0.09
CA TRP A 85 4.26 22.20 1.23
C TRP A 85 5.38 21.62 2.11
N LYS A 86 5.19 20.41 2.65
CA LYS A 86 6.29 19.64 3.24
C LYS A 86 7.23 19.12 2.14
N PRO A 87 8.52 18.95 2.47
CA PRO A 87 9.10 19.10 3.80
C PRO A 87 9.51 20.54 4.13
N CYS A 88 9.74 21.40 3.14
CA CYS A 88 10.26 22.77 3.29
C CYS A 88 9.41 23.66 4.21
N LYS A 89 8.08 23.46 4.19
CA LYS A 89 7.07 24.28 4.87
C LYS A 89 7.07 25.77 4.50
N THR A 90 7.77 26.13 3.43
CA THR A 90 7.74 27.46 2.81
C THR A 90 6.29 27.87 2.56
N GLU A 91 5.94 29.10 2.93
CA GLU A 91 4.60 29.63 2.70
C GLU A 91 4.32 29.71 1.21
N LEU A 92 3.26 29.02 0.78
CA LEU A 92 2.82 28.94 -0.60
C LEU A 92 1.75 29.99 -0.88
N ASP A 93 1.74 30.53 -2.09
CA ASP A 93 0.75 31.50 -2.53
C ASP A 93 -0.60 30.81 -2.82
N ASN A 94 -0.54 29.55 -3.26
CA ASN A 94 -1.68 28.66 -3.40
C ASN A 94 -1.29 27.19 -3.11
N TYR A 95 -2.24 26.40 -2.62
CA TYR A 95 -2.09 24.95 -2.42
C TYR A 95 -3.45 24.25 -2.58
N GLU A 96 -3.45 23.14 -3.30
CA GLU A 96 -4.57 22.23 -3.42
C GLU A 96 -4.06 20.78 -3.56
N CYS A 97 -4.67 19.84 -2.84
CA CYS A 97 -4.45 18.41 -3.03
C CYS A 97 -5.78 17.72 -3.33
N ARG A 98 -5.84 16.99 -4.44
CA ARG A 98 -6.99 16.18 -4.86
C ARG A 98 -6.65 14.72 -4.68
N HIS A 99 -7.37 14.04 -3.80
CA HIS A 99 -7.35 12.58 -3.73
C HIS A 99 -8.50 12.04 -4.59
N GLY A 100 -8.14 11.34 -5.66
CA GLY A 100 -9.09 10.66 -6.54
C GLY A 100 -8.93 9.15 -6.49
N MET A 101 -9.67 8.44 -7.35
CA MET A 101 -9.67 6.99 -7.38
C MET A 101 -8.34 6.43 -7.91
N GLY A 102 -7.44 6.02 -7.02
CA GLY A 102 -6.13 5.44 -7.36
C GLY A 102 -5.07 6.45 -7.84
N TYR A 103 -5.31 7.76 -7.65
CA TYR A 103 -4.36 8.84 -7.95
C TYR A 103 -4.46 9.97 -6.93
N THR A 104 -3.38 10.73 -6.79
CA THR A 104 -3.34 11.99 -6.05
C THR A 104 -2.73 13.07 -6.93
N GLN A 105 -3.34 14.25 -6.96
CA GLN A 105 -2.80 15.43 -7.61
C GLN A 105 -2.58 16.55 -6.59
N ILE A 106 -1.37 17.10 -6.53
CA ILE A 106 -1.04 18.23 -5.66
C ILE A 106 -0.64 19.40 -6.56
N THR A 107 -1.32 20.53 -6.43
CA THR A 107 -0.99 21.77 -7.14
C THR A 107 -0.62 22.83 -6.11
N ALA A 108 0.50 23.50 -6.34
CA ALA A 108 0.97 24.58 -5.49
C ALA A 108 1.59 25.69 -6.32
N GLU A 109 1.61 26.89 -5.77
CA GLU A 109 2.19 28.06 -6.43
C GLU A 109 3.08 28.82 -5.45
N LYS A 110 4.25 29.23 -5.93
CA LYS A 110 5.11 30.18 -5.24
C LYS A 110 5.77 31.13 -6.22
N ASN A 111 5.75 32.43 -5.95
CA ASN A 111 6.42 33.46 -6.75
C ASN A 111 6.01 33.45 -8.24
N ASN A 112 4.73 33.18 -8.53
CA ASN A 112 4.20 32.98 -9.90
C ASN A 112 4.84 31.78 -10.65
N LEU A 113 5.40 30.80 -9.94
CA LEU A 113 5.77 29.50 -10.47
C LEU A 113 4.79 28.47 -9.90
N GLU A 114 3.97 27.90 -10.77
CA GLU A 114 3.05 26.82 -10.40
C GLU A 114 3.74 25.47 -10.61
N ALA A 115 3.54 24.56 -9.64
CA ALA A 115 3.95 23.18 -9.73
C ALA A 115 2.75 22.26 -9.48
N GLU A 116 2.47 21.39 -10.45
CA GLU A 116 1.48 20.32 -10.34
C GLU A 116 2.20 18.98 -10.29
N LEU A 117 1.88 18.16 -9.29
CA LEU A 117 2.39 16.81 -9.09
C LEU A 117 1.24 15.81 -9.17
N LEU A 118 1.19 15.02 -10.23
CA LEU A 118 0.27 13.88 -10.37
C LEU A 118 0.99 12.57 -10.02
N LEU A 119 0.44 11.84 -9.05
CA LEU A 119 0.93 10.56 -8.55
C LEU A 119 -0.11 9.48 -8.80
N PHE A 120 0.24 8.40 -9.50
CA PHE A 120 -0.64 7.24 -9.67
C PHE A 120 0.14 5.98 -9.99
N VAL A 121 -0.48 4.82 -9.78
CA VAL A 121 0.04 3.52 -10.22
C VAL A 121 -0.78 3.11 -11.45
N PRO A 122 -0.19 3.07 -12.66
CA PRO A 122 -0.89 2.62 -13.85
C PRO A 122 -1.41 1.18 -13.71
N LEU A 123 -2.45 0.84 -14.47
CA LEU A 123 -2.96 -0.54 -14.54
C LEU A 123 -1.84 -1.50 -14.97
N GLN A 124 -1.81 -2.72 -14.40
CA GLN A 124 -0.87 -3.78 -14.78
C GLN A 124 0.60 -3.33 -14.81
N THR A 125 0.98 -2.53 -13.81
CA THR A 125 2.30 -1.89 -13.76
C THR A 125 2.86 -1.95 -12.35
N ARG A 126 4.12 -2.37 -12.24
CA ARG A 126 4.84 -2.48 -10.97
C ARG A 126 5.62 -1.20 -10.66
N ALA A 127 5.00 -0.05 -10.91
CA ALA A 127 5.63 1.25 -10.75
C ALA A 127 4.62 2.34 -10.41
N GLU A 128 5.04 3.27 -9.56
CA GLU A 128 4.39 4.56 -9.38
C GLU A 128 4.94 5.56 -10.40
N VAL A 129 4.03 6.18 -11.16
CA VAL A 129 4.34 7.28 -12.08
C VAL A 129 4.08 8.61 -11.38
N GLN A 130 5.02 9.54 -11.55
CA GLN A 130 4.98 10.87 -10.96
C GLN A 130 5.20 11.89 -12.08
N LYS A 131 4.15 12.62 -12.46
CA LYS A 131 4.24 13.69 -13.46
C LYS A 131 4.33 15.04 -12.75
N VAL A 132 5.44 15.74 -12.93
CA VAL A 132 5.67 17.10 -12.43
C VAL A 132 5.50 18.07 -13.60
N THR A 133 4.57 19.01 -13.47
CA THR A 133 4.37 20.11 -14.41
C THR A 133 4.78 21.41 -13.73
N LEU A 134 5.79 22.10 -14.27
CA LEU A 134 6.16 23.45 -13.83
C LEU A 134 5.66 24.47 -14.85
N ARG A 135 4.99 25.53 -14.40
CA ARG A 135 4.45 26.60 -15.25
C ARG A 135 4.88 27.97 -14.75
N ASN A 136 5.54 28.74 -15.62
CA ASN A 136 5.88 30.13 -15.35
C ASN A 136 4.66 31.02 -15.62
N LYS A 137 4.05 31.56 -14.57
CA LYS A 137 2.92 32.50 -14.64
C LYS A 137 3.35 33.97 -14.59
N SER A 138 4.65 34.24 -14.55
CA SER A 138 5.18 35.61 -14.54
C SER A 138 5.38 36.16 -15.95
N CYS A 139 5.77 37.44 -16.02
CA CYS A 139 6.13 38.12 -17.26
C CYS A 139 7.64 38.02 -17.60
N ASP A 140 8.45 37.43 -16.73
CA ASP A 140 9.90 37.30 -16.87
C ASP A 140 10.30 35.83 -17.02
N SER A 141 11.40 35.56 -17.72
CA SER A 141 11.94 34.20 -17.82
C SER A 141 12.42 33.73 -16.43
N LYS A 142 12.18 32.46 -16.10
CA LYS A 142 12.55 31.85 -14.82
C LYS A 142 13.58 30.75 -15.03
N ARG A 143 14.61 30.72 -14.18
CA ARG A 143 15.54 29.59 -14.05
C ARG A 143 15.27 28.88 -12.73
N VAL A 144 14.98 27.60 -12.83
CA VAL A 144 14.50 26.77 -11.73
C VAL A 144 15.42 25.56 -11.60
N GLN A 145 15.84 25.26 -10.39
CA GLN A 145 16.52 24.01 -10.07
C GLN A 145 15.50 23.06 -9.45
N LEU A 146 15.48 21.82 -9.90
CA LEU A 146 14.60 20.77 -9.40
C LEU A 146 15.42 19.62 -8.85
N PHE A 147 15.22 19.30 -7.58
CA PHE A 147 15.72 18.06 -6.96
C PHE A 147 14.56 17.12 -6.68
N SER A 148 14.59 15.92 -7.26
CA SER A 148 13.70 14.83 -6.82
C SER A 148 14.29 14.11 -5.61
N PHE A 149 13.46 13.43 -4.83
CA PHE A 149 13.93 12.68 -3.66
C PHE A 149 12.98 11.54 -3.30
N ALA A 150 13.56 10.36 -3.12
CA ALA A 150 12.95 9.22 -2.46
C ALA A 150 13.98 8.53 -1.54
N GLU A 151 13.57 8.13 -0.33
CA GLU A 151 14.42 7.37 0.59
C GLU A 151 14.14 5.87 0.46
N TRP A 152 15.16 5.06 0.16
CA TRP A 152 14.99 3.61 0.01
C TRP A 152 14.80 2.94 1.38
N CYS A 153 13.83 2.02 1.45
CA CYS A 153 13.76 1.01 2.49
C CYS A 153 14.62 -0.18 2.06
N LEU A 154 15.27 -0.86 3.00
CA LEU A 154 16.05 -2.07 2.74
C LEU A 154 15.14 -3.32 2.66
N TRP A 155 14.05 -3.20 1.89
CA TRP A 155 13.06 -4.23 1.57
C TRP A 155 12.26 -4.81 2.73
N ASN A 156 12.93 -5.54 3.63
CA ASN A 156 12.30 -6.06 4.84
C ASN A 156 12.25 -4.94 5.87
N ALA A 157 11.08 -4.32 5.99
CA ALA A 157 10.87 -3.13 6.79
C ALA A 157 11.10 -3.35 8.30
N ALA A 158 10.88 -4.56 8.81
CA ALA A 158 11.20 -4.87 10.21
C ALA A 158 12.72 -4.82 10.44
N THR A 159 13.48 -5.50 9.57
CA THR A 159 14.95 -5.49 9.66
C THR A 159 15.57 -4.13 9.33
N ASP A 160 14.90 -3.33 8.49
CA ASP A 160 15.29 -1.96 8.14
C ASP A 160 15.34 -1.06 9.37
N MET A 161 14.38 -1.21 10.29
CA MET A 161 14.24 -0.37 11.49
C MET A 161 14.88 -0.95 12.76
N GLU A 162 15.37 -2.19 12.73
CA GLU A 162 15.91 -2.88 13.93
C GLU A 162 17.38 -3.30 13.80
N ASN A 163 17.81 -3.78 12.62
CA ASN A 163 19.08 -4.51 12.49
C ASN A 163 20.23 -3.66 11.91
N PHE A 164 20.47 -2.49 12.53
CA PHE A 164 21.48 -1.53 12.09
C PHE A 164 22.91 -2.09 12.09
N GLN A 165 23.20 -3.02 13.00
CA GLN A 165 24.49 -3.70 13.10
C GLN A 165 24.93 -4.29 11.77
N ARG A 166 24.00 -4.88 11.02
CA ARG A 166 24.23 -5.43 9.69
C ARG A 166 23.89 -4.42 8.59
N ASN A 167 22.67 -3.86 8.63
CA ASN A 167 22.08 -3.26 7.44
C ASN A 167 22.78 -1.96 6.99
N LEU A 168 23.44 -1.25 7.91
CA LEU A 168 24.30 -0.08 7.61
C LEU A 168 25.52 -0.44 6.76
N SER A 169 25.81 -1.72 6.51
CA SER A 169 26.91 -2.17 5.65
C SER A 169 26.42 -2.87 4.36
N THR A 170 25.12 -2.80 4.04
CA THR A 170 24.51 -3.57 2.94
C THR A 170 23.95 -2.75 1.79
N GLY A 171 23.74 -1.44 2.00
CA GLY A 171 23.21 -0.53 0.97
C GLY A 171 24.03 -0.57 -0.32
N GLU A 172 23.41 -0.95 -1.44
CA GLU A 172 24.07 -1.00 -2.74
C GLU A 172 23.17 -0.40 -3.83
N VAL A 173 23.78 0.38 -4.72
CA VAL A 173 23.10 1.07 -5.82
C VAL A 173 23.87 0.94 -7.14
N GLU A 174 23.21 1.20 -8.26
CA GLU A 174 23.82 1.50 -9.56
C GLU A 174 23.18 2.77 -10.13
N VAL A 175 23.90 3.50 -10.97
CA VAL A 175 23.36 4.66 -11.71
C VAL A 175 23.71 4.50 -13.18
N GLU A 176 22.72 4.65 -14.06
CA GLU A 176 22.88 4.62 -15.51
C GLU A 176 22.04 5.73 -16.15
N GLY A 177 22.72 6.74 -16.72
CA GLY A 177 22.06 7.92 -17.27
C GLY A 177 21.20 8.61 -16.20
N SER A 178 19.89 8.70 -16.47
CA SER A 178 18.90 9.30 -15.59
C SER A 178 18.14 8.28 -14.73
N VAL A 179 18.74 7.14 -14.43
CA VAL A 179 18.12 6.07 -13.64
C VAL A 179 19.03 5.65 -12.50
N ILE A 180 18.47 5.67 -11.29
CA ILE A 180 19.10 5.19 -10.06
C ILE A 180 18.46 3.86 -9.68
N TYR A 181 19.27 2.82 -9.50
CA TYR A 181 18.85 1.49 -9.11
C TYR A 181 19.21 1.22 -7.65
N HIS A 182 18.26 0.77 -6.85
CA HIS A 182 18.50 0.25 -5.51
C HIS A 182 18.52 -1.27 -5.55
N LYS A 183 19.69 -1.84 -5.25
CA LYS A 183 19.99 -3.27 -5.41
C LYS A 183 20.52 -3.92 -4.12
N THR A 184 20.23 -3.33 -2.96
CA THR A 184 20.60 -3.91 -1.66
C THR A 184 20.15 -5.37 -1.56
N GLU A 185 21.08 -6.25 -1.19
CA GLU A 185 20.93 -7.72 -1.13
C GLU A 185 20.60 -8.41 -2.48
N TYR A 186 20.65 -7.71 -3.61
CA TYR A 186 20.51 -8.34 -4.94
C TYR A 186 21.70 -9.25 -5.27
N ARG A 187 22.89 -8.93 -4.73
CA ARG A 187 24.08 -9.79 -4.84
C ARG A 187 23.90 -11.19 -4.23
N GLU A 188 22.93 -11.35 -3.34
CA GLU A 188 22.67 -12.59 -2.60
C GLU A 188 21.35 -13.22 -3.04
N ARG A 189 20.38 -13.32 -2.12
CA ARG A 189 19.13 -14.09 -2.25
C ARG A 189 18.04 -13.36 -3.02
N ARG A 190 18.09 -12.02 -3.11
CA ARG A 190 17.05 -11.26 -3.80
C ARG A 190 17.23 -11.40 -5.30
N ASN A 191 16.14 -11.67 -5.99
CA ASN A 191 16.05 -11.63 -7.44
C ASN A 191 15.36 -10.34 -7.93
N HIS A 192 15.17 -9.36 -7.03
CA HIS A 192 14.44 -8.13 -7.30
C HIS A 192 15.21 -6.89 -6.87
N TYR A 193 14.92 -5.78 -7.55
CA TYR A 193 15.51 -4.47 -7.32
C TYR A 193 14.45 -3.38 -7.55
N ALA A 194 14.75 -2.16 -7.11
CA ALA A 194 13.94 -0.99 -7.42
C ALA A 194 14.73 -0.03 -8.30
N TYR A 195 14.01 0.83 -9.01
CA TYR A 195 14.60 1.92 -9.77
C TYR A 195 13.82 3.21 -9.58
N TYR A 196 14.52 4.33 -9.66
CA TYR A 196 13.94 5.65 -9.76
C TYR A 196 14.51 6.33 -10.99
N SER A 197 13.65 6.63 -11.97
CA SER A 197 14.06 7.21 -13.25
C SER A 197 13.41 8.56 -13.50
N VAL A 198 14.02 9.37 -14.35
CA VAL A 198 13.41 10.54 -14.96
C VAL A 198 13.56 10.52 -16.48
N ASN A 199 12.54 10.95 -17.22
CA ASN A 199 12.44 10.82 -18.68
C ASN A 199 13.29 11.82 -19.50
N GLN A 200 14.24 12.50 -18.87
CA GLN A 200 15.14 13.45 -19.53
C GLN A 200 16.53 13.40 -18.89
N PRO A 201 17.57 13.92 -19.58
CA PRO A 201 18.91 14.04 -18.99
C PRO A 201 18.90 14.81 -17.66
N VAL A 202 19.79 14.43 -16.75
CA VAL A 202 19.97 15.06 -15.45
C VAL A 202 21.36 15.67 -15.37
N GLU A 203 21.49 16.80 -14.67
CA GLU A 203 22.78 17.48 -14.47
C GLU A 203 23.57 16.91 -13.28
N GLY A 204 22.92 16.07 -12.48
CA GLY A 204 23.56 15.23 -11.49
C GLY A 204 22.55 14.42 -10.68
N PHE A 205 23.06 13.71 -9.70
CA PHE A 205 22.27 12.82 -8.87
C PHE A 205 22.82 12.75 -7.44
N ASP A 206 22.07 12.13 -6.55
CA ASP A 206 22.57 11.70 -5.25
C ASP A 206 21.90 10.39 -4.86
N THR A 207 22.70 9.48 -4.28
CA THR A 207 22.23 8.17 -3.82
C THR A 207 22.52 7.91 -2.35
N ASP A 208 23.26 8.78 -1.67
CA ASP A 208 23.59 8.69 -0.24
C ASP A 208 22.86 9.78 0.56
N ARG A 209 22.06 9.37 1.56
CA ARG A 209 21.23 10.32 2.34
C ARG A 209 22.08 11.34 3.09
N GLU A 210 23.15 10.89 3.73
CA GLU A 210 24.02 11.72 4.55
C GLU A 210 24.75 12.78 3.71
N SER A 211 25.14 12.44 2.48
CA SER A 211 25.69 13.38 1.51
C SER A 211 24.65 14.41 1.05
N PHE A 212 23.42 13.97 0.76
CA PHE A 212 22.35 14.85 0.27
C PHE A 212 21.84 15.81 1.35
N PHE A 213 21.55 15.30 2.56
CA PHE A 213 21.04 16.10 3.66
C PHE A 213 22.14 16.87 4.39
N GLY A 214 23.31 16.27 4.60
CA GLY A 214 24.20 16.67 5.68
C GLY A 214 23.72 16.08 7.01
N LEU A 215 24.66 15.61 7.84
CA LEU A 215 24.37 14.78 9.02
C LEU A 215 23.41 15.41 10.04
N TYR A 216 23.39 16.75 10.14
CA TYR A 216 22.65 17.48 11.17
C TYR A 216 21.37 18.14 10.66
N ASN A 217 20.99 17.87 9.41
CA ASN A 217 19.87 18.51 8.75
C ASN A 217 18.68 17.57 8.59
N GLY A 218 17.49 18.15 8.46
CA GLY A 218 16.24 17.43 8.20
C GLY A 218 15.85 17.38 6.72
N PHE A 219 14.68 16.79 6.45
CA PHE A 219 14.06 16.84 5.12
C PHE A 219 13.75 18.27 4.67
N ASP A 220 13.58 19.21 5.60
CA ASP A 220 13.25 20.61 5.35
C ASP A 220 14.43 21.46 4.87
N GLU A 221 15.67 21.01 5.12
CA GLU A 221 16.89 21.74 4.77
C GLU A 221 18.01 20.86 4.21
N PRO A 222 17.79 20.09 3.11
CA PRO A 222 18.86 19.29 2.52
C PRO A 222 20.04 20.15 2.07
N GLN A 223 21.26 19.82 2.51
CA GLN A 223 22.45 20.59 2.19
C GLN A 223 22.71 20.70 0.68
N ALA A 224 22.49 19.64 -0.11
CA ALA A 224 22.64 19.69 -1.57
C ALA A 224 21.65 20.66 -2.24
N VAL A 225 20.41 20.73 -1.72
CA VAL A 225 19.35 21.62 -2.21
C VAL A 225 19.69 23.08 -1.87
N LEU A 226 20.10 23.35 -0.63
CA LEU A 226 20.47 24.69 -0.17
C LEU A 226 21.72 25.22 -0.89
N GLU A 227 22.66 24.35 -1.25
CA GLU A 227 23.84 24.71 -2.05
C GLU A 227 23.53 24.84 -3.55
N GLY A 228 22.32 24.46 -3.98
CA GLY A 228 21.89 24.55 -5.37
C GLY A 228 22.71 23.67 -6.32
N LYS A 229 23.27 22.55 -5.84
CA LYS A 229 24.08 21.63 -6.65
C LYS A 229 24.00 20.18 -6.16
N PRO A 230 24.01 19.19 -7.07
CA PRO A 230 24.08 17.78 -6.70
C PRO A 230 25.49 17.46 -6.19
N ARG A 231 25.60 16.41 -5.37
CA ARG A 231 26.88 15.92 -4.86
C ARG A 231 27.39 14.69 -5.61
N ASN A 232 26.59 14.12 -6.52
CA ASN A 232 26.93 12.93 -7.31
C ASN A 232 27.39 11.78 -6.40
N SER A 233 26.74 11.66 -5.24
CA SER A 233 27.09 10.66 -4.25
C SER A 233 26.72 9.25 -4.69
N MET A 234 27.58 8.29 -4.36
CA MET A 234 27.37 6.87 -4.60
C MET A 234 27.30 6.14 -3.26
N ALA A 235 26.12 5.65 -2.88
CA ALA A 235 25.93 4.97 -1.61
C ALA A 235 26.70 3.65 -1.52
N HIS A 236 27.24 3.40 -0.33
CA HIS A 236 27.88 2.15 0.04
C HIS A 236 27.61 1.88 1.53
N GLY A 237 26.62 1.05 1.81
CA GLY A 237 26.06 0.93 3.16
C GLY A 237 25.09 2.06 3.48
N TRP A 238 25.00 2.41 4.76
CA TRP A 238 24.21 3.50 5.33
C TRP A 238 22.78 3.56 4.79
N SER A 239 22.36 4.72 4.29
CA SER A 239 20.98 5.01 3.91
C SER A 239 20.90 5.40 2.44
N PRO A 240 20.71 4.42 1.53
CA PRO A 240 20.50 4.73 0.12
C PRO A 240 19.26 5.61 -0.09
N ILE A 241 19.38 6.56 -1.02
CA ILE A 241 18.30 7.40 -1.56
C ILE A 241 18.33 7.37 -3.08
N ALA A 242 17.37 8.02 -3.71
CA ALA A 242 17.45 8.41 -5.11
C ALA A 242 17.02 9.86 -5.28
N SER A 243 17.94 10.68 -5.77
CA SER A 243 17.74 12.09 -6.06
C SER A 243 18.34 12.41 -7.42
N HIS A 244 17.59 13.14 -8.23
CA HIS A 244 18.02 13.68 -9.52
C HIS A 244 18.02 15.21 -9.44
N TYR A 245 19.00 15.85 -10.06
CA TYR A 245 19.12 17.29 -10.18
C TYR A 245 18.92 17.73 -11.64
N LEU A 246 18.02 18.69 -11.85
CA LEU A 246 17.70 19.25 -13.16
C LEU A 246 17.72 20.77 -13.10
N GLU A 247 18.21 21.41 -14.15
CA GLU A 247 18.08 22.84 -14.38
C GLU A 247 17.08 23.10 -15.50
N ILE A 248 16.14 23.99 -15.24
CA ILE A 248 14.99 24.23 -16.13
C ILE A 248 14.88 25.73 -16.35
N GLU A 249 14.90 26.15 -17.60
CA GLU A 249 14.55 27.51 -18.02
C GLU A 249 13.13 27.51 -18.56
N LEU A 250 12.33 28.51 -18.16
CA LEU A 250 10.95 28.68 -18.56
C LEU A 250 10.72 30.12 -19.00
N GLU A 251 10.34 30.31 -20.26
CA GLU A 251 9.87 31.59 -20.76
C GLU A 251 8.53 32.00 -20.13
N PRO A 252 8.12 33.28 -20.20
CA PRO A 252 6.82 33.73 -19.72
C PRO A 252 5.66 32.90 -20.31
N GLY A 253 4.85 32.28 -19.45
CA GLY A 253 3.75 31.41 -19.84
C GLY A 253 4.12 29.98 -20.23
N GLU A 254 5.42 29.65 -20.32
CA GLU A 254 5.89 28.32 -20.68
C GLU A 254 5.56 27.29 -19.60
N SER A 255 5.40 26.03 -20.01
CA SER A 255 5.28 24.89 -19.10
C SER A 255 6.23 23.76 -19.49
N ARG A 256 6.82 23.12 -18.48
CA ARG A 256 7.65 21.92 -18.64
C ARG A 256 7.03 20.77 -17.87
N GLU A 257 6.82 19.65 -18.55
CA GLU A 257 6.33 18.40 -17.97
C GLU A 257 7.47 17.38 -17.87
N ILE A 258 7.65 16.81 -16.69
CA ILE A 258 8.75 15.90 -16.35
C ILE A 258 8.16 14.66 -15.72
N ILE A 259 8.58 13.48 -16.18
CA ILE A 259 8.03 12.20 -15.73
C ILE A 259 9.09 11.45 -14.95
N PHE A 260 8.74 11.12 -13.71
CA PHE A 260 9.51 10.22 -12.86
C PHE A 260 8.78 8.89 -12.70
N MET A 261 9.54 7.82 -12.51
CA MET A 261 8.99 6.51 -12.19
C MET A 261 9.75 5.86 -11.04
N LEU A 262 9.00 5.39 -10.04
CA LEU A 262 9.47 4.54 -8.96
C LEU A 262 8.99 3.12 -9.21
N GLY A 263 9.88 2.23 -9.67
CA GLY A 263 9.51 0.90 -10.13
C GLY A 263 10.15 -0.24 -9.34
N TYR A 264 9.54 -1.42 -9.47
CA TYR A 264 9.98 -2.70 -8.93
C TYR A 264 10.14 -3.72 -10.07
N GLU A 265 11.27 -4.41 -10.10
CA GLU A 265 11.50 -5.48 -11.09
C GLU A 265 12.05 -6.74 -10.44
N GLU A 266 11.72 -7.88 -11.05
CA GLU A 266 12.22 -9.21 -10.71
C GLU A 266 12.90 -9.80 -11.94
N ASN A 267 14.12 -10.30 -11.79
CA ASN A 267 14.78 -11.12 -12.80
C ASN A 267 14.71 -12.59 -12.40
N GLU A 268 14.73 -13.47 -13.40
CA GLU A 268 14.93 -14.89 -13.13
C GLU A 268 16.34 -15.13 -12.56
N PRO A 269 16.55 -16.16 -11.72
CA PRO A 269 17.84 -16.38 -11.05
C PRO A 269 19.06 -16.42 -11.97
N ASP A 270 18.90 -16.96 -13.19
CA ASP A 270 19.91 -17.08 -14.24
C ASP A 270 20.09 -15.79 -15.06
N GLU A 271 19.08 -14.92 -15.10
CA GLU A 271 19.11 -13.63 -15.80
C GLU A 271 19.44 -12.45 -14.87
N LYS A 272 19.89 -12.71 -13.64
CA LYS A 272 20.11 -11.64 -12.66
C LYS A 272 21.13 -10.59 -13.10
N TRP A 273 22.14 -10.99 -13.88
CA TRP A 273 23.34 -10.20 -14.15
C TRP A 273 23.59 -10.07 -15.66
N GLU A 274 23.87 -8.85 -16.14
CA GLU A 274 24.35 -8.60 -17.53
C GLU A 274 25.88 -8.60 -17.62
N GLY A 275 26.56 -8.55 -16.47
CA GLY A 275 28.00 -8.65 -16.30
C GLY A 275 28.35 -8.94 -14.83
N ILE A 276 29.63 -9.17 -14.51
CA ILE A 276 30.05 -9.50 -13.14
C ILE A 276 29.68 -8.34 -12.19
N GLY A 277 28.69 -8.58 -11.31
CA GLY A 277 28.20 -7.60 -10.34
C GLY A 277 27.34 -6.47 -10.93
N ILE A 278 27.02 -6.53 -12.23
CA ILE A 278 26.21 -5.54 -12.94
C ILE A 278 24.79 -6.08 -13.12
N LEU A 279 23.83 -5.39 -12.51
CA LEU A 279 22.42 -5.72 -12.56
C LEU A 279 21.93 -5.81 -14.02
N ASN A 280 21.16 -6.86 -14.37
CA ASN A 280 20.42 -6.89 -15.63
C ASN A 280 19.22 -5.93 -15.57
N LYS A 281 19.31 -4.83 -16.34
CA LYS A 281 18.35 -3.72 -16.34
C LYS A 281 17.27 -3.82 -17.42
N LYS A 282 17.22 -4.93 -18.18
CA LYS A 282 16.33 -5.08 -19.34
C LYS A 282 14.86 -4.77 -19.00
N LYS A 283 14.32 -5.42 -17.98
CA LYS A 283 12.91 -5.24 -17.57
C LYS A 283 12.62 -3.81 -17.10
N ALA A 284 13.53 -3.19 -16.34
CA ALA A 284 13.39 -1.79 -15.95
C ALA A 284 13.37 -0.85 -17.16
N ARG A 285 14.27 -1.04 -18.14
CA ARG A 285 14.27 -0.24 -19.38
C ARG A 285 12.96 -0.42 -20.17
N GLU A 286 12.45 -1.63 -20.27
CA GLU A 286 11.15 -1.92 -20.91
C GLU A 286 9.99 -1.22 -20.19
N SER A 287 9.96 -1.27 -18.85
CA SER A 287 8.97 -0.56 -18.04
C SER A 287 9.06 0.96 -18.19
N ILE A 288 10.26 1.53 -18.22
CA ILE A 288 10.48 2.98 -18.39
C ILE A 288 9.96 3.45 -19.75
N VAL A 289 10.24 2.71 -20.83
CA VAL A 289 9.76 3.05 -22.19
C VAL A 289 8.24 3.10 -22.28
N ARG A 290 7.51 2.38 -21.42
CA ARG A 290 6.03 2.45 -21.41
C ARG A 290 5.50 3.80 -20.95
N PHE A 291 6.30 4.63 -20.28
CA PHE A 291 5.88 5.91 -19.69
C PHE A 291 6.91 7.04 -19.89
N ASP A 292 7.78 6.95 -20.90
CA ASP A 292 8.82 7.95 -21.19
C ASP A 292 8.30 9.27 -21.80
N SER A 293 7.00 9.37 -22.09
CA SER A 293 6.39 10.56 -22.70
C SER A 293 5.08 10.96 -22.01
N VAL A 294 4.78 12.26 -22.08
CA VAL A 294 3.56 12.85 -21.51
C VAL A 294 2.32 12.20 -22.09
N GLU A 295 2.32 11.92 -23.39
CA GLU A 295 1.20 11.26 -24.06
C GLU A 295 0.94 9.87 -23.47
N LYS A 296 1.98 9.06 -23.29
CA LYS A 296 1.88 7.71 -22.69
C LYS A 296 1.35 7.77 -21.26
N VAL A 297 1.84 8.71 -20.45
CA VAL A 297 1.36 8.92 -19.08
C VAL A 297 -0.09 9.37 -19.04
N ASN A 298 -0.49 10.32 -19.88
CA ASN A 298 -1.87 10.80 -19.97
C ASN A 298 -2.82 9.67 -20.42
N ASN A 299 -2.41 8.86 -21.40
CA ASN A 299 -3.19 7.69 -21.84
C ASN A 299 -3.35 6.66 -20.71
N ALA A 300 -2.28 6.39 -19.96
CA ALA A 300 -2.34 5.50 -18.80
C ALA A 300 -3.24 6.05 -17.69
N PHE A 301 -3.22 7.36 -17.46
CA PHE A 301 -4.10 8.01 -16.50
C PHE A 301 -5.58 7.96 -16.93
N ILE A 302 -5.88 8.18 -18.21
CA ILE A 302 -7.22 8.00 -18.77
C ILE A 302 -7.70 6.56 -18.61
N ALA A 303 -6.82 5.58 -18.86
CA ALA A 303 -7.15 4.17 -18.67
C ALA A 303 -7.49 3.85 -17.20
N LEU A 304 -6.71 4.36 -16.25
CA LEU A 304 -7.00 4.22 -14.81
C LEU A 304 -8.35 4.83 -14.44
N ARG A 305 -8.66 6.04 -14.93
CA ARG A 305 -9.96 6.68 -14.68
C ARG A 305 -11.11 5.89 -15.29
N THR A 306 -10.92 5.35 -16.50
CA THR A 306 -11.92 4.51 -17.17
C THR A 306 -12.19 3.24 -16.38
N TYR A 307 -11.14 2.59 -15.88
CA TYR A 307 -11.25 1.41 -15.01
C TYR A 307 -12.09 1.70 -13.76
N TRP A 308 -11.80 2.77 -13.03
CA TRP A 308 -12.59 3.14 -11.85
C TRP A 308 -14.02 3.57 -12.18
N ASN A 309 -14.23 4.22 -13.32
CA ASN A 309 -15.57 4.59 -13.77
C ASN A 309 -16.43 3.36 -14.05
N GLN A 310 -15.86 2.33 -14.68
CA GLN A 310 -16.54 1.07 -14.94
C GLN A 310 -16.83 0.34 -13.62
N LEU A 311 -15.83 0.21 -12.75
CA LEU A 311 -15.93 -0.52 -11.50
C LEU A 311 -17.02 0.04 -10.57
N LEU A 312 -17.02 1.37 -10.37
CA LEU A 312 -18.03 2.07 -9.58
C LEU A 312 -19.38 2.19 -10.31
N GLY A 313 -19.46 1.74 -11.57
CA GLY A 313 -20.69 1.69 -12.36
C GLY A 313 -21.66 0.60 -11.93
N ASN A 314 -21.17 -0.45 -11.26
CA ASN A 314 -21.93 -1.68 -10.98
C ASN A 314 -23.11 -1.45 -10.02
N PHE A 315 -22.98 -0.52 -9.06
CA PHE A 315 -24.05 -0.18 -8.12
C PHE A 315 -24.09 1.33 -7.90
N ASN A 316 -25.22 1.97 -8.23
CA ASN A 316 -25.41 3.41 -8.06
C ASN A 316 -26.84 3.75 -7.63
N VAL A 317 -26.98 4.79 -6.82
CA VAL A 317 -28.26 5.36 -6.38
C VAL A 317 -28.36 6.82 -6.78
N LYS A 318 -29.60 7.28 -6.96
CA LYS A 318 -29.93 8.69 -7.13
C LYS A 318 -31.12 9.01 -6.24
N THR A 319 -30.85 9.50 -5.05
CA THR A 319 -31.86 9.69 -4.00
C THR A 319 -32.29 11.15 -3.85
N GLY A 320 -31.48 12.08 -4.35
CA GLY A 320 -31.64 13.52 -4.08
C GLY A 320 -30.89 13.97 -2.82
N GLU A 321 -30.35 13.03 -2.03
CA GLU A 321 -29.48 13.29 -0.88
C GLU A 321 -28.01 13.11 -1.29
N GLU A 322 -27.35 14.21 -1.65
CA GLU A 322 -25.99 14.22 -2.19
C GLU A 322 -24.96 13.47 -1.34
N LYS A 323 -25.08 13.51 0.00
CA LYS A 323 -24.21 12.79 0.93
C LYS A 323 -24.39 11.28 0.84
N LEU A 324 -25.64 10.82 0.70
CA LEU A 324 -25.94 9.40 0.56
C LEU A 324 -25.45 8.91 -0.82
N ASP A 325 -25.78 9.67 -1.86
CA ASP A 325 -25.41 9.34 -3.24
C ASP A 325 -23.89 9.25 -3.38
N ARG A 326 -23.10 10.21 -2.86
CA ARG A 326 -21.62 10.13 -2.96
C ARG A 326 -21.01 8.99 -2.16
N MET A 327 -21.58 8.62 -1.01
CA MET A 327 -21.06 7.53 -0.21
C MET A 327 -21.31 6.19 -0.90
N VAL A 328 -22.53 5.97 -1.39
CA VAL A 328 -22.89 4.72 -2.08
C VAL A 328 -22.15 4.63 -3.42
N ASN A 329 -22.14 5.70 -4.22
CA ASN A 329 -21.67 5.65 -5.61
C ASN A 329 -20.15 5.74 -5.76
N ILE A 330 -19.44 6.26 -4.75
CA ILE A 330 -18.00 6.58 -4.86
C ILE A 330 -17.23 6.06 -3.65
N TRP A 331 -17.36 6.72 -2.50
CA TRP A 331 -16.35 6.60 -1.44
C TRP A 331 -16.39 5.27 -0.68
N ASN A 332 -17.59 4.74 -0.40
CA ASN A 332 -17.70 3.45 0.29
C ASN A 332 -17.20 2.30 -0.61
N GLN A 333 -17.59 2.30 -1.89
CA GLN A 333 -17.13 1.29 -2.85
C GLN A 333 -15.61 1.37 -3.08
N TYR A 334 -15.06 2.58 -3.20
CA TYR A 334 -13.62 2.78 -3.28
C TYR A 334 -12.92 2.21 -2.05
N GLN A 335 -13.43 2.49 -0.86
CA GLN A 335 -12.88 1.97 0.40
C GLN A 335 -12.94 0.43 0.46
N CYS A 336 -14.02 -0.21 0.00
CA CYS A 336 -14.12 -1.66 -0.05
C CYS A 336 -13.06 -2.30 -0.97
N MET A 337 -12.71 -1.66 -2.09
CA MET A 337 -11.57 -2.12 -2.92
C MET A 337 -10.24 -2.00 -2.16
N ILE A 338 -10.05 -0.90 -1.42
CA ILE A 338 -8.83 -0.73 -0.62
C ILE A 338 -8.75 -1.78 0.49
N THR A 339 -9.82 -2.04 1.25
CA THR A 339 -9.77 -3.08 2.29
C THR A 339 -9.58 -4.47 1.68
N PHE A 340 -10.17 -4.77 0.52
CA PHE A 340 -9.90 -6.02 -0.19
C PHE A 340 -8.42 -6.20 -0.56
N CYS A 341 -7.76 -5.13 -1.02
CA CYS A 341 -6.35 -5.16 -1.41
C CYS A 341 -5.38 -5.21 -0.22
N PHE A 342 -5.67 -4.45 0.85
CA PHE A 342 -4.72 -4.24 1.95
C PHE A 342 -5.06 -5.04 3.22
N SER A 343 -6.28 -5.58 3.34
CA SER A 343 -6.87 -6.07 4.59
C SER A 343 -6.64 -5.03 5.70
N ARG A 344 -5.80 -5.36 6.69
CA ARG A 344 -5.38 -4.46 7.79
C ARG A 344 -3.86 -4.33 7.87
N SER A 345 -3.16 -4.53 6.75
CA SER A 345 -1.70 -4.60 6.72
C SER A 345 -1.02 -3.22 6.86
N ALA A 346 -1.42 -2.24 6.05
CA ALA A 346 -0.72 -0.97 5.92
C ALA A 346 -1.67 0.24 5.84
N SER A 347 -1.52 1.17 6.77
CA SER A 347 -2.17 2.49 6.79
C SER A 347 -1.24 3.50 7.46
N TYR A 348 -1.70 4.68 7.85
CA TYR A 348 -0.90 5.56 8.72
C TYR A 348 -0.94 5.17 10.21
N PHE A 349 -1.62 4.07 10.53
CA PHE A 349 -1.73 3.49 11.86
C PHE A 349 -1.25 2.05 11.90
N GLU A 350 -1.62 1.26 10.89
CA GLU A 350 -1.14 -0.12 10.70
C GLU A 350 0.24 -0.07 10.01
N SER A 351 1.28 -0.52 10.70
CA SER A 351 2.67 -0.25 10.34
C SER A 351 3.20 -1.00 9.11
N GLY A 352 2.43 -1.95 8.57
CA GLY A 352 2.89 -2.84 7.50
C GLY A 352 3.93 -3.86 7.96
N ILE A 353 3.93 -4.25 9.24
CA ILE A 353 4.91 -5.18 9.83
C ILE A 353 4.26 -6.48 10.33
N GLY A 354 3.45 -6.43 11.39
CA GLY A 354 2.96 -7.63 12.09
C GLY A 354 1.64 -8.20 11.55
N ARG A 355 0.91 -7.43 10.74
CA ARG A 355 -0.40 -7.82 10.18
C ARG A 355 -0.28 -8.19 8.71
N GLY A 356 -0.75 -9.38 8.39
CA GLY A 356 -0.96 -9.87 7.03
C GLY A 356 -2.40 -9.63 6.58
N MET A 357 -3.00 -10.65 5.99
CA MET A 357 -4.41 -10.70 5.63
C MET A 357 -5.15 -11.52 6.67
N GLY A 358 -6.03 -10.89 7.47
CA GLY A 358 -6.84 -11.60 8.46
C GLY A 358 -7.84 -12.56 7.80
N PHE A 359 -8.04 -13.75 8.36
CA PHE A 359 -8.99 -14.75 7.84
C PHE A 359 -10.43 -14.20 7.88
N ARG A 360 -10.87 -13.79 9.08
CA ARG A 360 -12.15 -13.11 9.30
C ARG A 360 -12.26 -11.78 8.54
N ASP A 361 -11.22 -10.97 8.57
CA ASP A 361 -11.25 -9.65 7.90
C ASP A 361 -11.43 -9.80 6.39
N SER A 362 -10.68 -10.71 5.76
CA SER A 362 -10.76 -10.92 4.32
C SER A 362 -12.12 -11.45 3.89
N ASN A 363 -12.74 -12.35 4.69
CA ASN A 363 -14.09 -12.83 4.42
C ASN A 363 -15.16 -11.73 4.55
N GLN A 364 -15.06 -10.85 5.55
CA GLN A 364 -15.98 -9.71 5.68
C GLN A 364 -15.76 -8.67 4.58
N ASP A 365 -14.51 -8.42 4.18
CA ASP A 365 -14.17 -7.50 3.10
C ASP A 365 -14.78 -7.96 1.75
N LEU A 366 -14.93 -9.29 1.53
CA LEU A 366 -15.61 -9.83 0.35
C LEU A 366 -17.06 -9.35 0.22
N LEU A 367 -17.77 -9.17 1.34
CA LEU A 367 -19.20 -8.81 1.35
C LEU A 367 -19.46 -7.44 0.70
N GLY A 368 -18.53 -6.49 0.84
CA GLY A 368 -18.63 -5.16 0.22
C GLY A 368 -17.91 -5.03 -1.12
N PHE A 369 -17.23 -6.10 -1.57
CA PHE A 369 -16.35 -6.09 -2.73
C PHE A 369 -16.83 -6.99 -3.87
N VAL A 370 -17.57 -8.06 -3.58
CA VAL A 370 -17.83 -9.12 -4.55
C VAL A 370 -18.56 -8.63 -5.81
N HIS A 371 -19.44 -7.63 -5.70
CA HIS A 371 -20.14 -7.02 -6.83
C HIS A 371 -19.22 -6.16 -7.73
N GLN A 372 -18.00 -5.86 -7.28
CA GLN A 372 -17.03 -5.08 -8.04
C GLN A 372 -16.21 -5.98 -8.98
N ILE A 373 -15.54 -7.01 -8.43
CA ILE A 373 -14.71 -7.95 -9.21
C ILE A 373 -14.90 -9.38 -8.68
N PRO A 374 -15.96 -10.09 -9.13
CA PRO A 374 -16.28 -11.41 -8.65
C PRO A 374 -15.16 -12.44 -8.83
N GLU A 375 -14.39 -12.36 -9.91
CA GLU A 375 -13.31 -13.32 -10.21
C GLU A 375 -12.18 -13.24 -9.16
N ARG A 376 -11.88 -12.02 -8.68
CA ARG A 376 -10.91 -11.81 -7.61
C ARG A 376 -11.46 -12.23 -6.25
N ALA A 377 -12.77 -12.05 -6.01
CA ALA A 377 -13.44 -12.56 -4.83
C ALA A 377 -13.37 -14.10 -4.78
N ARG A 378 -13.64 -14.78 -5.91
CA ARG A 378 -13.51 -16.24 -6.05
C ARG A 378 -12.11 -16.72 -5.69
N GLN A 379 -11.08 -16.10 -6.27
CA GLN A 379 -9.70 -16.47 -5.99
C GLN A 379 -9.33 -16.23 -4.52
N ARG A 380 -9.82 -15.13 -3.92
CA ARG A 380 -9.59 -14.83 -2.51
C ARG A 380 -10.21 -15.87 -1.58
N ILE A 381 -11.43 -16.35 -1.86
CA ILE A 381 -12.06 -17.43 -1.10
C ILE A 381 -11.18 -18.68 -1.12
N ILE A 382 -10.69 -19.08 -2.30
CA ILE A 382 -9.79 -20.23 -2.46
C ILE A 382 -8.48 -20.01 -1.69
N ASP A 383 -7.86 -18.84 -1.82
CA ASP A 383 -6.60 -18.52 -1.12
C ASP A 383 -6.77 -18.62 0.41
N ILE A 384 -7.89 -18.12 0.96
CA ILE A 384 -8.19 -18.16 2.40
C ILE A 384 -8.48 -19.59 2.86
N ALA A 385 -9.38 -20.29 2.16
CA ALA A 385 -9.77 -21.67 2.49
C ALA A 385 -8.57 -22.61 2.44
N SER A 386 -7.62 -22.36 1.52
CA SER A 386 -6.38 -23.13 1.41
C SER A 386 -5.51 -23.11 2.67
N THR A 387 -5.72 -22.15 3.57
CA THR A 387 -4.98 -22.04 4.84
C THR A 387 -5.69 -22.71 6.02
N GLN A 388 -6.92 -23.20 5.84
CA GLN A 388 -7.70 -23.82 6.90
C GLN A 388 -7.09 -25.18 7.32
N PHE A 389 -7.23 -25.56 8.59
CA PHE A 389 -6.87 -26.90 9.06
C PHE A 389 -8.02 -27.90 8.84
N SER A 390 -7.68 -29.19 8.73
CA SER A 390 -8.68 -30.25 8.48
C SER A 390 -9.67 -30.48 9.63
N ASP A 391 -9.41 -29.94 10.82
CA ASP A 391 -10.34 -29.94 11.96
C ASP A 391 -11.33 -28.74 11.96
N GLY A 392 -11.26 -27.92 10.91
CA GLY A 392 -12.09 -26.72 10.70
C GLY A 392 -11.54 -25.45 11.34
N SER A 393 -10.52 -25.54 12.21
CA SER A 393 -9.87 -24.35 12.75
C SER A 393 -9.05 -23.63 11.67
N CYS A 394 -8.73 -22.36 11.90
CA CYS A 394 -8.02 -21.52 10.93
C CYS A 394 -6.79 -20.87 11.57
N TYR A 395 -5.79 -20.55 10.74
CA TYR A 395 -4.90 -19.44 11.09
C TYR A 395 -5.72 -18.17 11.17
N HIS A 396 -5.39 -17.31 12.15
CA HIS A 396 -6.08 -16.04 12.29
C HIS A 396 -5.70 -15.04 11.17
N GLN A 397 -4.51 -15.18 10.60
CA GLN A 397 -4.06 -14.42 9.43
C GLN A 397 -3.12 -15.23 8.53
N TYR A 398 -3.00 -14.81 7.27
CA TYR A 398 -2.03 -15.35 6.31
C TYR A 398 -1.12 -14.25 5.74
N GLN A 399 0.07 -14.62 5.29
CA GLN A 399 1.04 -13.70 4.73
C GLN A 399 0.70 -13.37 3.26
N PRO A 400 0.54 -12.09 2.87
CA PRO A 400 0.19 -11.70 1.49
C PRO A 400 1.15 -12.25 0.44
N LEU A 401 2.46 -12.23 0.70
CA LEU A 401 3.48 -12.64 -0.27
C LEU A 401 3.44 -14.13 -0.59
N THR A 402 3.27 -14.98 0.43
CA THR A 402 3.40 -16.44 0.30
C THR A 402 2.05 -17.14 0.25
N ARG A 403 0.96 -16.45 0.60
CA ARG A 403 -0.40 -17.01 0.78
C ARG A 403 -0.45 -18.16 1.79
N LYS A 404 0.49 -18.20 2.73
CA LYS A 404 0.53 -19.18 3.80
C LYS A 404 0.03 -18.59 5.10
N GLY A 405 -0.70 -19.38 5.88
CA GLY A 405 -1.08 -19.03 7.25
C GLY A 405 0.15 -18.68 8.10
N ASN A 406 -0.03 -17.78 9.07
CA ASN A 406 1.02 -17.48 10.03
C ASN A 406 0.45 -17.45 11.46
N ASN A 407 1.31 -17.83 12.42
CA ASN A 407 0.98 -17.80 13.85
C ASN A 407 1.46 -16.51 14.53
N GLU A 408 1.84 -15.45 13.78
CA GLU A 408 2.37 -14.21 14.38
C GLU A 408 1.33 -13.51 15.28
N ILE A 409 0.03 -13.73 15.03
CA ILE A 409 -1.10 -13.24 15.86
C ILE A 409 -1.85 -14.41 16.53
N GLY A 410 -1.26 -15.61 16.50
CA GLY A 410 -1.83 -16.81 17.11
C GLY A 410 -2.94 -17.47 16.30
N GLY A 411 -3.71 -18.32 16.98
CA GLY A 411 -4.85 -19.06 16.45
C GLY A 411 -5.83 -19.44 17.56
N GLY A 412 -6.91 -20.15 17.20
CA GLY A 412 -7.97 -20.55 18.14
C GLY A 412 -9.00 -19.45 18.41
N PHE A 413 -9.20 -18.54 17.47
CA PHE A 413 -10.35 -17.62 17.45
C PHE A 413 -11.53 -18.38 16.85
N ASN A 414 -12.51 -18.71 17.69
CA ASN A 414 -13.50 -19.72 17.32
C ASN A 414 -14.61 -19.20 16.41
N ASP A 415 -14.63 -17.90 16.11
CA ASP A 415 -15.53 -17.31 15.11
C ASP A 415 -14.97 -17.41 13.68
N ASP A 416 -13.63 -17.48 13.51
CA ASP A 416 -12.95 -17.50 12.21
C ASP A 416 -13.59 -18.46 11.19
N PRO A 417 -13.85 -19.74 11.51
CA PRO A 417 -14.33 -20.71 10.51
C PRO A 417 -15.67 -20.31 9.87
N LEU A 418 -16.60 -19.72 10.65
CA LEU A 418 -17.94 -19.36 10.15
C LEU A 418 -17.91 -18.23 9.13
N TRP A 419 -16.87 -17.40 9.13
CA TRP A 419 -16.72 -16.33 8.16
C TRP A 419 -16.45 -16.84 6.75
N LEU A 420 -15.83 -18.02 6.60
CA LEU A 420 -15.63 -18.64 5.28
C LEU A 420 -16.96 -19.02 4.63
N ILE A 421 -17.91 -19.52 5.43
CA ILE A 421 -19.27 -19.81 4.97
C ILE A 421 -19.94 -18.52 4.49
N LEU A 422 -19.92 -17.47 5.31
CA LEU A 422 -20.55 -16.20 4.94
C LEU A 422 -19.97 -15.59 3.65
N GLY A 423 -18.63 -15.58 3.53
CA GLY A 423 -17.94 -15.08 2.35
C GLY A 423 -18.27 -15.88 1.09
N THR A 424 -18.34 -17.22 1.20
CA THR A 424 -18.67 -18.11 0.09
C THR A 424 -20.12 -17.97 -0.33
N THR A 425 -21.05 -17.93 0.62
CA THR A 425 -22.48 -17.74 0.31
C THR A 425 -22.75 -16.37 -0.30
N ALA A 426 -22.11 -15.30 0.19
CA ALA A 426 -22.23 -13.98 -0.42
C ALA A 426 -21.75 -13.97 -1.88
N TYR A 427 -20.64 -14.65 -2.17
CA TYR A 427 -20.14 -14.82 -3.54
C TYR A 427 -21.12 -15.58 -4.43
N ILE A 428 -21.67 -16.70 -3.95
CA ILE A 428 -22.64 -17.48 -4.71
C ILE A 428 -23.93 -16.67 -4.95
N LYS A 429 -24.40 -15.93 -3.95
CA LYS A 429 -25.58 -15.06 -4.08
C LYS A 429 -25.40 -13.96 -5.12
N GLU A 430 -24.20 -13.38 -5.21
CA GLU A 430 -23.88 -12.35 -6.22
C GLU A 430 -23.75 -12.92 -7.63
N THR A 431 -23.11 -14.09 -7.78
CA THR A 431 -22.65 -14.59 -9.09
C THR A 431 -23.47 -15.73 -9.68
N GLY A 432 -24.14 -16.51 -8.83
CA GLY A 432 -24.70 -17.81 -9.20
C GLY A 432 -23.65 -18.89 -9.53
N ASP A 433 -22.36 -18.65 -9.28
CA ASP A 433 -21.28 -19.62 -9.54
C ASP A 433 -21.19 -20.67 -8.43
N PHE A 434 -22.08 -21.66 -8.48
CA PHE A 434 -22.04 -22.83 -7.58
C PHE A 434 -20.83 -23.73 -7.83
N ALA A 435 -20.17 -23.65 -8.99
CA ALA A 435 -19.00 -24.48 -9.29
C ALA A 435 -17.78 -24.13 -8.42
N ILE A 436 -17.82 -23.01 -7.66
CA ILE A 436 -16.83 -22.74 -6.61
C ILE A 436 -16.84 -23.84 -5.52
N LEU A 437 -17.99 -24.44 -5.21
CA LEU A 437 -18.13 -25.46 -4.17
C LEU A 437 -17.38 -26.75 -4.51
N ASP A 438 -17.21 -27.04 -5.80
CA ASP A 438 -16.46 -28.19 -6.32
C ASP A 438 -14.97 -27.90 -6.54
N ALA A 439 -14.51 -26.66 -6.28
CA ALA A 439 -13.11 -26.31 -6.46
C ALA A 439 -12.23 -27.13 -5.51
N ALA A 440 -11.15 -27.70 -6.04
CA ALA A 440 -10.16 -28.43 -5.25
C ALA A 440 -9.32 -27.45 -4.41
N VAL A 441 -9.45 -27.53 -3.09
CA VAL A 441 -8.79 -26.65 -2.13
C VAL A 441 -8.02 -27.51 -1.11
N PRO A 442 -6.73 -27.25 -0.86
CA PRO A 442 -5.95 -27.97 0.16
C PRO A 442 -6.26 -27.49 1.57
N PHE A 443 -6.02 -28.32 2.58
CA PHE A 443 -5.89 -27.87 3.97
C PHE A 443 -4.43 -27.50 4.28
N ASP A 444 -4.22 -26.45 5.08
CA ASP A 444 -2.90 -25.94 5.54
C ASP A 444 -1.86 -25.78 4.41
N ASN A 445 -2.33 -25.47 3.20
CA ASN A 445 -1.55 -25.41 1.97
C ASN A 445 -0.74 -26.71 1.67
N GLU A 446 -1.14 -27.86 2.22
CA GLU A 446 -0.47 -29.15 2.03
C GLU A 446 -0.89 -29.78 0.70
N ALA A 447 0.07 -29.98 -0.19
CA ALA A 447 -0.18 -30.57 -1.51
C ALA A 447 -0.66 -32.03 -1.38
N GLY A 448 -1.72 -32.39 -2.10
CA GLY A 448 -2.34 -33.72 -2.01
C GLY A 448 -3.43 -33.84 -0.95
N SER A 449 -3.70 -32.77 -0.19
CA SER A 449 -4.81 -32.71 0.78
C SER A 449 -6.10 -32.12 0.19
N GLU A 450 -6.14 -31.90 -1.13
CA GLU A 450 -7.22 -31.15 -1.76
C GLU A 450 -8.57 -31.87 -1.66
N VAL A 451 -9.58 -31.14 -1.20
CA VAL A 451 -10.98 -31.55 -1.15
C VAL A 451 -11.86 -30.46 -1.81
N PRO A 452 -13.11 -30.76 -2.19
CA PRO A 452 -14.04 -29.72 -2.59
C PRO A 452 -14.15 -28.60 -1.55
N LEU A 453 -14.28 -27.34 -1.99
CA LEU A 453 -14.51 -26.20 -1.08
C LEU A 453 -15.72 -26.44 -0.16
N PHE A 454 -16.74 -27.17 -0.61
CA PHE A 454 -17.86 -27.52 0.26
C PHE A 454 -17.45 -28.33 1.51
N ASP A 455 -16.40 -29.17 1.41
CA ASP A 455 -15.88 -29.92 2.54
C ASP A 455 -15.20 -28.98 3.56
N HIS A 456 -14.56 -27.90 3.09
CA HIS A 456 -14.07 -26.81 3.95
C HIS A 456 -15.21 -26.11 4.71
N LEU A 457 -16.34 -25.84 4.03
CA LEU A 457 -17.52 -25.28 4.69
C LEU A 457 -18.10 -26.24 5.73
N THR A 458 -18.12 -27.54 5.41
CA THR A 458 -18.58 -28.60 6.29
C THR A 458 -17.73 -28.67 7.56
N VAL A 459 -16.39 -28.69 7.45
CA VAL A 459 -15.53 -28.71 8.64
C VAL A 459 -15.62 -27.41 9.44
N SER A 460 -15.87 -26.26 8.79
CA SER A 460 -16.13 -24.99 9.47
C SER A 460 -17.39 -25.03 10.32
N PHE A 461 -18.47 -25.58 9.77
CA PHE A 461 -19.75 -25.75 10.47
C PHE A 461 -19.63 -26.75 11.62
N ASP A 462 -19.02 -27.90 11.36
CA ASP A 462 -18.79 -28.96 12.34
C ASP A 462 -17.86 -28.52 13.48
N HIS A 463 -16.91 -27.63 13.20
CA HIS A 463 -16.01 -27.08 14.22
C HIS A 463 -16.82 -26.46 15.37
N VAL A 464 -17.87 -25.70 15.07
CA VAL A 464 -18.72 -25.09 16.11
C VAL A 464 -19.51 -26.14 16.88
N ILE A 465 -20.09 -27.12 16.19
CA ILE A 465 -20.90 -28.19 16.82
C ILE A 465 -20.05 -29.03 17.79
N ARG A 466 -18.78 -29.27 17.45
CA ARG A 466 -17.85 -30.05 18.28
C ARG A 466 -17.32 -29.26 19.48
N HIS A 467 -17.47 -27.93 19.49
CA HIS A 467 -16.94 -27.04 20.53
C HIS A 467 -18.04 -26.23 21.20
N LEU A 468 -19.00 -26.92 21.83
CA LEU A 468 -20.06 -26.30 22.63
C LEU A 468 -19.73 -26.37 24.13
N GLY A 469 -20.14 -25.34 24.86
CA GLY A 469 -20.05 -25.30 26.31
C GLY A 469 -21.30 -25.83 27.01
N PRO A 470 -21.40 -25.64 28.34
CA PRO A 470 -22.46 -26.21 29.18
C PRO A 470 -23.88 -25.78 28.82
N HIS A 471 -24.06 -24.64 28.15
CA HIS A 471 -25.37 -24.13 27.76
C HIS A 471 -25.73 -24.48 26.31
N GLY A 472 -24.88 -25.25 25.62
CA GLY A 472 -25.02 -25.53 24.19
C GLY A 472 -24.65 -24.35 23.30
N LEU A 473 -23.92 -23.36 23.84
CA LEU A 473 -23.38 -22.23 23.08
C LEU A 473 -21.95 -22.54 22.63
N PRO A 474 -21.46 -21.94 21.53
CA PRO A 474 -20.08 -22.14 21.08
C PRO A 474 -19.08 -21.66 22.13
N LEU A 475 -18.04 -22.45 22.38
CA LEU A 475 -16.90 -22.05 23.18
C LEU A 475 -16.17 -20.89 22.49
N ILE A 476 -15.78 -19.88 23.26
CA ILE A 476 -15.14 -18.67 22.73
C ILE A 476 -13.70 -18.89 22.25
N GLY A 477 -13.03 -19.97 22.69
CA GLY A 477 -11.63 -20.20 22.37
C GLY A 477 -10.74 -19.08 22.94
N ARG A 478 -9.91 -18.47 22.11
CA ARG A 478 -9.05 -17.33 22.46
C ARG A 478 -9.85 -16.03 22.57
N ALA A 479 -10.70 -15.79 21.58
CA ALA A 479 -11.64 -14.68 21.46
C ALA A 479 -12.63 -15.01 20.34
N ASP A 480 -13.72 -14.26 20.27
CA ASP A 480 -14.57 -14.18 19.08
C ASP A 480 -14.18 -12.95 18.23
N TRP A 481 -15.10 -12.39 17.44
CA TRP A 481 -14.89 -11.17 16.65
C TRP A 481 -14.31 -10.00 17.46
N ASN A 482 -14.59 -9.94 18.76
CA ASN A 482 -13.92 -8.99 19.65
C ASN A 482 -12.60 -9.59 20.15
N ASP A 483 -11.51 -9.28 19.46
CA ASP A 483 -10.15 -9.75 19.78
C ASP A 483 -9.70 -9.45 21.23
N CYS A 484 -10.34 -8.49 21.91
CA CYS A 484 -10.04 -8.10 23.30
C CYS A 484 -10.86 -8.86 24.35
N LEU A 485 -11.79 -9.74 23.96
CA LEU A 485 -12.59 -10.54 24.89
C LEU A 485 -11.90 -11.89 25.20
N ASN A 486 -10.76 -11.82 25.88
CA ASN A 486 -9.89 -12.99 26.10
C ASN A 486 -10.21 -13.71 27.44
N LEU A 487 -11.31 -14.45 27.47
CA LEU A 487 -11.81 -15.11 28.69
C LEU A 487 -10.94 -16.29 29.18
N ASN A 488 -9.95 -16.70 28.38
CA ASN A 488 -9.06 -17.83 28.67
C ASN A 488 -7.58 -17.45 28.81
N CYS A 489 -7.25 -16.16 28.81
CA CYS A 489 -5.86 -15.67 28.86
C CYS A 489 -5.29 -15.71 30.30
N PHE A 490 -5.84 -14.91 31.23
CA PHE A 490 -5.36 -14.78 32.61
C PHE A 490 -3.89 -14.35 32.75
N SER A 491 -3.33 -13.62 31.79
CA SER A 491 -1.95 -13.10 31.87
C SER A 491 -1.83 -11.95 32.87
N ASP A 492 -0.76 -11.98 33.68
CA ASP A 492 -0.28 -10.90 34.54
C ASP A 492 1.11 -10.37 34.12
N ASP A 493 1.68 -10.89 33.02
CA ASP A 493 2.96 -10.43 32.45
C ASP A 493 2.72 -9.26 31.48
N PRO A 494 3.22 -8.05 31.79
CA PRO A 494 3.03 -6.88 30.91
C PRO A 494 3.77 -6.97 29.57
N ASN A 495 4.63 -7.96 29.36
CA ASN A 495 5.37 -8.16 28.10
C ASN A 495 4.65 -9.10 27.13
N GLU A 496 3.55 -9.72 27.56
CA GLU A 496 2.77 -10.63 26.74
C GLU A 496 1.64 -9.91 25.99
N SER A 497 1.50 -10.24 24.71
CA SER A 497 0.30 -9.85 23.96
C SER A 497 -0.86 -10.77 24.32
N PHE A 498 -2.02 -10.20 24.66
CA PHE A 498 -3.25 -10.96 24.93
C PHE A 498 -3.67 -11.83 23.74
N GLN A 499 -3.32 -11.42 22.52
CA GLN A 499 -3.65 -12.13 21.28
C GLN A 499 -2.77 -13.36 21.05
N THR A 500 -1.58 -13.47 21.65
CA THR A 500 -0.65 -14.58 21.36
C THR A 500 -0.22 -15.38 22.59
N THR A 501 -0.38 -14.87 23.80
CA THR A 501 -0.03 -15.59 25.04
C THR A 501 -0.75 -16.94 25.16
N GLU A 502 -0.17 -17.87 25.92
CA GLU A 502 -0.72 -19.20 26.08
C GLU A 502 -2.05 -19.16 26.84
N ASN A 503 -3.12 -19.63 26.21
CA ASN A 503 -4.44 -19.68 26.84
C ASN A 503 -4.57 -20.90 27.75
N ARG A 504 -5.22 -20.72 28.91
CA ARG A 504 -5.70 -21.81 29.76
C ARG A 504 -7.05 -22.34 29.25
N SER A 505 -7.06 -22.85 28.02
CA SER A 505 -8.29 -23.30 27.34
C SER A 505 -8.75 -24.70 27.75
N LYS A 506 -7.86 -25.54 28.28
CA LYS A 506 -8.18 -26.92 28.68
C LYS A 506 -9.20 -26.93 29.83
N GLY A 507 -10.40 -27.43 29.56
CA GLY A 507 -11.50 -27.47 30.53
C GLY A 507 -12.24 -26.14 30.69
N SER A 508 -11.98 -25.16 29.82
CA SER A 508 -12.73 -23.91 29.80
C SER A 508 -14.20 -24.15 29.48
N GLN A 509 -15.05 -23.35 30.12
CA GLN A 509 -16.50 -23.29 29.89
C GLN A 509 -16.92 -21.92 29.35
N ALA A 510 -15.98 -21.10 28.90
CA ALA A 510 -16.26 -19.77 28.39
C ALA A 510 -16.93 -19.88 27.00
N GLU A 511 -18.14 -19.34 26.89
CA GLU A 511 -18.99 -19.40 25.69
C GLU A 511 -19.21 -18.00 25.11
N SER A 512 -19.46 -17.91 23.79
CA SER A 512 -19.80 -16.66 23.11
C SER A 512 -21.20 -16.71 22.49
N LEU A 513 -22.03 -15.75 22.90
CA LEU A 513 -23.34 -15.53 22.27
C LEU A 513 -23.20 -14.92 20.86
N MET A 514 -22.11 -14.21 20.59
CA MET A 514 -21.82 -13.64 19.27
C MET A 514 -21.59 -14.75 18.25
N ILE A 515 -20.76 -15.75 18.58
CA ILE A 515 -20.55 -16.93 17.73
C ILE A 515 -21.85 -17.69 17.54
N ALA A 516 -22.67 -17.85 18.59
CA ALA A 516 -23.98 -18.51 18.46
C ALA A 516 -24.90 -17.79 17.46
N GLY A 517 -24.94 -16.45 17.49
CA GLY A 517 -25.70 -15.65 16.53
C GLY A 517 -25.19 -15.82 15.10
N LEU A 518 -23.86 -15.77 14.92
CA LEU A 518 -23.23 -15.99 13.62
C LEU A 518 -23.51 -17.41 13.09
N PHE A 519 -23.47 -18.43 13.95
CA PHE A 519 -23.78 -19.81 13.61
C PHE A 519 -25.23 -19.98 13.12
N VAL A 520 -26.20 -19.29 13.74
CA VAL A 520 -27.61 -19.32 13.28
C VAL A 520 -27.76 -18.68 11.90
N VAL A 521 -27.03 -17.59 11.62
CA VAL A 521 -27.07 -16.90 10.32
C VAL A 521 -26.39 -17.75 9.24
N CYS A 522 -25.12 -18.09 9.43
CA CYS A 522 -24.34 -18.88 8.46
C CYS A 522 -24.87 -20.31 8.33
N GLY A 523 -25.38 -20.91 9.40
CA GLY A 523 -25.89 -22.26 9.41
C GLY A 523 -27.17 -22.44 8.59
N ARG A 524 -28.00 -21.41 8.48
CA ARG A 524 -29.15 -21.42 7.55
C ARG A 524 -28.65 -21.41 6.11
N ASP A 525 -27.74 -20.49 5.82
CA ASP A 525 -27.13 -20.32 4.49
C ASP A 525 -26.31 -21.55 4.04
N TYR A 526 -25.75 -22.33 4.97
CA TYR A 526 -25.06 -23.59 4.70
C TYR A 526 -26.01 -24.76 4.43
N ALA A 527 -27.20 -24.75 5.05
CA ALA A 527 -28.18 -25.83 4.92
C ALA A 527 -29.06 -25.71 3.65
N GLU A 528 -29.23 -24.49 3.15
CA GLU A 528 -29.86 -24.17 1.86
C GLU A 528 -28.90 -24.45 0.69
#